data_AF-T4VMM8-F1
#
_entry.id   AF-T4VMM8-F1
#
_cell.length_a   1.000
_cell.length_b   1.000
_cell.length_c   1.000
_cell.angle_alpha   90.00
_cell.angle_beta   90.00
_cell.angle_gamma   90.00
#
_symmetry.space_group_name_H-M   'P 1'
#
loop_
_entity.id
_entity.type
_entity.pdbx_description
1 polymer ?
#
loop_
_entity_poly.entity_id
_entity_poly.type
_entity_poly.pdbx_seq_one_letter_code
_entity_poly.pdbx_strand_id
1 'polypeptide(L)'
;MYSPEYYVYKGKFNLENTDYEMRLAYPWLESGNEELTISLFDIKPGIWTLRLIPEFIIEGNYDVYLPNKNIISNETRFSDPASEATITMYAASDNVITIGTYNDKTDSIWIGSSKGPVKLSLIKPDIVAPGVDIISTYINSSYNTSIGTGVSASIVSGVLAIIFEYIISEYEFAKELLSVEPLKTYLMLGATKKDIYTYPNITQGYGILNLKNTIVEIANNFE
;
A
#
# COMPACT_ATOMS: atom_id res chain seq x y z
N MET A 1 24.90 -19.37 -20.19
CA MET A 1 24.81 -17.94 -19.84
C MET A 1 23.53 -17.43 -20.49
N TYR A 2 22.41 -17.47 -19.76
CA TYR A 2 21.13 -16.98 -20.28
C TYR A 2 21.24 -15.46 -20.40
N SER A 3 21.31 -14.96 -21.63
CA SER A 3 21.13 -13.53 -21.90
C SER A 3 19.68 -13.19 -21.54
N PRO A 4 19.38 -12.03 -20.92
CA PRO A 4 18.00 -11.58 -20.82
C PRO A 4 17.47 -11.44 -22.25
N GLU A 5 16.58 -12.33 -22.66
CA GLU A 5 15.88 -12.20 -23.93
C GLU A 5 14.84 -11.11 -23.74
N TYR A 6 15.11 -9.91 -24.27
CA TYR A 6 14.13 -8.85 -24.42
C TYR A 6 13.13 -9.16 -25.54
N TYR A 7 12.78 -10.43 -25.71
CA TYR A 7 11.85 -10.86 -26.73
C TYR A 7 10.43 -10.52 -26.28
N VAL A 8 9.70 -9.86 -27.17
CA VAL A 8 8.31 -9.50 -26.94
C VAL A 8 7.45 -10.52 -27.66
N TYR A 9 6.76 -11.37 -26.90
CA TYR A 9 5.83 -12.34 -27.47
C TYR A 9 4.53 -11.63 -27.84
N LYS A 10 4.12 -11.74 -29.10
CA LYS A 10 2.89 -11.14 -29.62
C LYS A 10 2.03 -12.17 -30.29
N GLY A 11 0.73 -11.94 -30.24
CA GLY A 11 -0.23 -12.77 -30.98
C GLY A 11 -1.63 -12.20 -30.86
N LYS A 12 -2.59 -13.00 -31.33
CA LYS A 12 -3.99 -12.59 -31.41
C LYS A 12 -4.93 -13.74 -31.10
N PHE A 13 -5.92 -13.47 -30.28
CA PHE A 13 -7.10 -14.32 -30.11
C PHE A 13 -8.08 -14.00 -31.25
N ASN A 14 -8.13 -14.86 -32.26
CA ASN A 14 -8.83 -14.58 -33.52
C ASN A 14 -10.34 -14.40 -33.36
N LEU A 15 -10.98 -15.20 -32.51
CA LEU A 15 -12.42 -15.16 -32.32
C LEU A 15 -12.85 -13.88 -31.58
N GLU A 16 -12.13 -13.54 -30.52
CA GLU A 16 -12.37 -12.36 -29.68
C GLU A 16 -11.85 -11.06 -30.33
N ASN A 17 -11.02 -11.19 -31.37
CA ASN A 17 -10.28 -10.11 -31.99
C ASN A 17 -9.46 -9.29 -30.95
N THR A 18 -8.81 -9.98 -30.03
CA THR A 18 -8.00 -9.39 -28.95
C THR A 18 -6.53 -9.66 -29.23
N ASP A 19 -5.73 -8.60 -29.34
CA ASP A 19 -4.28 -8.72 -29.49
C ASP A 19 -3.62 -8.81 -28.11
N TYR A 20 -2.52 -9.56 -28.02
CA TYR A 20 -1.75 -9.67 -26.78
C TYR A 20 -0.27 -9.37 -27.01
N GLU A 21 0.34 -8.83 -25.95
CA GLU A 21 1.78 -8.63 -25.85
C GLU A 21 2.26 -9.10 -24.47
N MET A 22 3.28 -9.96 -24.46
CA MET A 22 3.91 -10.43 -23.23
C MET A 22 5.38 -10.04 -23.22
N ARG A 23 5.83 -9.52 -22.09
CA ARG A 23 7.22 -9.11 -21.87
C ARG A 23 7.74 -9.75 -20.59
N LEU A 24 8.88 -10.41 -20.72
CA LEU A 24 9.59 -10.99 -19.60
C LEU A 24 10.74 -10.07 -19.18
N ALA A 25 10.86 -9.77 -17.90
CA ALA A 25 11.98 -9.07 -17.31
C ALA A 25 12.62 -9.93 -16.22
N TYR A 26 13.92 -10.20 -16.34
CA TYR A 26 14.68 -10.94 -15.34
C TYR A 26 16.15 -10.47 -15.27
N PRO A 27 16.62 -9.99 -14.11
CA PRO A 27 15.84 -9.67 -12.92
C PRO A 27 15.03 -8.38 -13.10
N TRP A 28 13.84 -8.31 -12.51
CA TRP A 28 13.09 -7.07 -12.34
C TRP A 28 13.80 -6.18 -11.31
N LEU A 29 14.03 -4.92 -11.66
CA LEU A 29 14.88 -4.01 -10.89
C LEU A 29 14.43 -3.80 -9.44
N GLU A 30 13.12 -3.82 -9.17
CA GLU A 30 12.56 -3.48 -7.86
C GLU A 30 12.62 -4.63 -6.83
N SER A 31 12.61 -5.89 -7.31
CA SER A 31 12.57 -7.07 -6.42
C SER A 31 13.72 -8.04 -6.63
N GLY A 32 14.41 -7.98 -7.77
CA GLY A 32 15.35 -9.01 -8.19
C GLY A 32 14.69 -10.27 -8.76
N ASN A 33 13.35 -10.37 -8.70
CA ASN A 33 12.60 -11.53 -9.18
C ASN A 33 12.29 -11.44 -10.69
N GLU A 34 11.76 -12.52 -11.24
CA GLU A 34 11.16 -12.52 -12.57
C GLU A 34 9.84 -11.74 -12.57
N GLU A 35 9.67 -10.85 -13.56
CA GLU A 35 8.41 -10.17 -13.82
C GLU A 35 7.93 -10.52 -15.23
N LEU A 36 6.68 -10.98 -15.33
CA LEU A 36 5.99 -11.17 -16.59
C LEU A 36 4.85 -10.15 -16.70
N THR A 37 4.97 -9.22 -17.64
CA THR A 37 3.89 -8.28 -17.97
C THR A 37 3.09 -8.82 -19.15
N ILE A 38 1.76 -8.90 -18.99
CA ILE A 38 0.82 -9.31 -20.03
C ILE A 38 -0.13 -8.15 -20.33
N SER A 39 -0.09 -7.65 -21.56
CA SER A 39 -0.98 -6.61 -22.07
C SER A 39 -1.97 -7.20 -23.06
N LEU A 40 -3.27 -6.99 -22.82
CA LEU A 40 -4.35 -7.40 -23.73
C LEU A 40 -5.00 -6.14 -24.31
N PHE A 41 -5.05 -6.05 -25.64
CA PHE A 41 -5.61 -4.92 -26.38
C PHE A 41 -6.94 -5.30 -27.01
N ASP A 42 -7.94 -4.44 -26.88
CA ASP A 42 -9.32 -4.70 -27.33
C ASP A 42 -9.91 -6.00 -26.73
N ILE A 43 -9.69 -6.19 -25.41
CA ILE A 43 -10.18 -7.34 -24.66
C ILE A 43 -11.72 -7.37 -24.60
N LYS A 44 -12.30 -8.55 -24.83
CA LYS A 44 -13.75 -8.76 -24.76
C LYS A 44 -14.20 -9.31 -23.39
N PRO A 45 -15.43 -9.00 -22.95
CA PRO A 45 -15.98 -9.57 -21.71
C PRO A 45 -16.02 -11.11 -21.78
N GLY A 46 -15.59 -11.78 -20.72
CA GLY A 46 -15.57 -13.23 -20.65
C GLY A 46 -14.65 -13.76 -19.57
N ILE A 47 -14.53 -15.08 -19.49
CA ILE A 47 -13.59 -15.76 -18.60
C ILE A 47 -12.27 -15.91 -19.35
N TRP A 48 -11.25 -15.20 -18.87
CA TRP A 48 -9.88 -15.31 -19.36
C TRP A 48 -9.07 -16.19 -18.42
N THR A 49 -8.26 -17.09 -18.97
CA THR A 49 -7.47 -18.05 -18.18
C THR A 49 -5.98 -17.80 -18.38
N LEU A 50 -5.28 -17.47 -17.29
CA LEU A 50 -3.82 -17.48 -17.25
C LEU A 50 -3.35 -18.84 -16.76
N ARG A 51 -2.63 -19.59 -17.60
CA ARG A 51 -2.02 -20.88 -17.23
C ARG A 51 -0.54 -20.70 -16.97
N LEU A 52 -0.14 -20.85 -15.70
CA LEU A 52 1.25 -20.81 -15.29
C LEU A 52 1.81 -22.24 -15.27
N ILE A 53 2.96 -22.44 -15.91
CA ILE A 53 3.67 -23.73 -15.93
C ILE A 53 5.07 -23.46 -15.38
N PRO A 54 5.45 -24.03 -14.23
CA PRO A 54 6.75 -23.78 -13.65
C PRO A 54 7.84 -24.50 -14.44
N GLU A 55 8.91 -23.78 -14.80
CA GLU A 55 10.12 -24.37 -15.39
C GLU A 55 11.14 -24.74 -14.31
N PHE A 56 11.33 -23.87 -13.31
CA PHE A 56 12.20 -24.08 -12.16
C PHE A 56 11.59 -23.41 -10.92
N ILE A 57 11.53 -24.13 -9.80
CA ILE A 57 10.96 -23.64 -8.54
C ILE A 57 11.99 -23.78 -7.42
N ILE A 58 12.16 -22.72 -6.64
CA ILE A 58 12.81 -22.77 -5.33
C ILE A 58 11.75 -22.84 -4.23
N GLU A 59 11.00 -21.75 -4.02
CA GLU A 59 9.92 -21.68 -3.01
C GLU A 59 8.51 -21.86 -3.61
N GLY A 60 8.30 -21.41 -4.85
CA GLY A 60 7.05 -21.62 -5.60
C GLY A 60 5.96 -20.57 -5.34
N ASN A 61 6.24 -19.54 -4.54
CA ASN A 61 5.34 -18.42 -4.31
C ASN A 61 5.35 -17.48 -5.52
N TYR A 62 4.18 -17.03 -5.96
CA TYR A 62 4.01 -16.04 -7.01
C TYR A 62 2.78 -15.17 -6.72
N ASP A 63 2.81 -13.92 -7.18
CA ASP A 63 1.70 -12.99 -7.09
C ASP A 63 1.32 -12.51 -8.49
N VAL A 64 0.02 -12.32 -8.74
CA VAL A 64 -0.50 -11.78 -9.99
C VAL A 64 -1.41 -10.61 -9.69
N TYR A 65 -1.13 -9.46 -10.29
CA TYR A 65 -1.88 -8.23 -10.07
C TYR A 65 -2.60 -7.80 -11.33
N LEU A 66 -3.86 -7.39 -11.17
CA LEU A 66 -4.55 -6.56 -12.15
C LEU A 66 -4.25 -5.09 -11.86
N PRO A 67 -4.45 -4.18 -12.85
CA PRO A 67 -4.41 -2.76 -12.58
C PRO A 67 -5.40 -2.36 -11.48
N ASN A 68 -5.16 -1.21 -10.85
CA ASN A 68 -6.01 -0.69 -9.77
C ASN A 68 -7.49 -0.67 -10.18
N LYS A 69 -8.37 -1.04 -9.23
CA LYS A 69 -9.79 -1.28 -9.52
C LYS A 69 -10.52 -0.07 -10.13
N ASN A 70 -10.08 1.14 -9.82
CA ASN A 70 -10.66 2.39 -10.30
C ASN A 70 -10.37 2.73 -11.77
N ILE A 71 -9.45 2.00 -12.42
CA ILE A 71 -9.09 2.21 -13.84
C ILE A 71 -9.51 1.05 -14.75
N ILE A 72 -10.18 0.03 -14.19
CA ILE A 72 -10.72 -1.12 -14.93
C ILE A 72 -12.22 -1.26 -14.65
N SER A 73 -12.90 -2.13 -15.41
CA SER A 73 -14.33 -2.39 -15.18
C SER A 73 -14.59 -2.98 -13.78
N ASN A 74 -15.74 -2.63 -13.20
CA ASN A 74 -16.19 -3.14 -11.90
C ASN A 74 -16.34 -4.68 -11.87
N GLU A 75 -16.55 -5.32 -13.02
CA GLU A 75 -16.67 -6.78 -13.11
C GLU A 75 -15.32 -7.49 -13.34
N THR A 76 -14.27 -6.77 -13.75
CA THR A 76 -12.94 -7.35 -13.97
C THR A 76 -12.26 -7.69 -12.65
N ARG A 77 -12.09 -8.97 -12.35
CA ARG A 77 -11.45 -9.48 -11.13
C ARG A 77 -10.89 -10.88 -11.35
N PHE A 78 -10.02 -11.33 -10.46
CA PHE A 78 -9.70 -12.75 -10.34
C PHE A 78 -10.91 -13.51 -9.78
N SER A 79 -11.10 -14.75 -10.23
CA SER A 79 -12.12 -15.66 -9.69
C SER A 79 -11.81 -16.09 -8.26
N ASP A 80 -10.52 -16.17 -7.92
CA ASP A 80 -10.00 -16.53 -6.61
C ASP A 80 -8.95 -15.48 -6.17
N PRO A 81 -9.37 -14.36 -5.56
CA PRO A 81 -8.47 -13.28 -5.16
C PRO A 81 -7.89 -13.49 -3.76
N ALA A 82 -6.61 -13.15 -3.57
CA ALA A 82 -6.04 -12.95 -2.25
C ALA A 82 -6.32 -11.52 -1.75
N SER A 83 -6.66 -11.37 -0.46
CA SER A 83 -6.84 -10.05 0.17
C SER A 83 -5.56 -9.48 0.80
N GLU A 84 -4.52 -10.30 0.86
CA GLU A 84 -3.19 -9.98 1.37
C GLU A 84 -2.27 -9.57 0.21
N ALA A 85 -1.14 -8.95 0.53
CA ALA A 85 -0.16 -8.43 -0.44
C ALA A 85 -0.74 -7.43 -1.45
N THR A 86 -1.66 -6.57 -1.01
CA THR A 86 -2.36 -5.60 -1.87
C THR A 86 -1.86 -4.16 -1.71
N ILE A 87 -0.71 -3.95 -1.05
CA ILE A 87 -0.08 -2.64 -0.88
C ILE A 87 0.35 -2.08 -2.23
N THR A 88 -0.03 -0.84 -2.53
CA THR A 88 0.41 -0.17 -3.77
C THR A 88 1.94 -0.04 -3.79
N MET A 89 2.54 -0.25 -4.96
CA MET A 89 4.00 -0.40 -5.14
C MET A 89 4.84 0.68 -4.44
N TYR A 90 4.44 1.96 -4.52
CA TYR A 90 5.21 3.04 -3.88
C TYR A 90 5.07 3.11 -2.37
N ALA A 91 4.02 2.51 -1.81
CA ALA A 91 3.82 2.39 -0.37
C ALA A 91 4.46 1.11 0.20
N ALA A 92 5.08 0.29 -0.64
CA ALA A 92 5.74 -0.95 -0.26
C ALA A 92 7.17 -0.72 0.29
N SER A 93 7.75 0.47 0.05
CA SER A 93 9.11 0.79 0.52
C SER A 93 9.19 1.06 2.03
N ASP A 94 10.31 0.65 2.63
CA ASP A 94 10.67 0.95 4.03
C ASP A 94 10.87 2.45 4.27
N ASN A 95 11.28 3.19 3.24
CA ASN A 95 11.55 4.62 3.33
C ASN A 95 10.30 5.49 3.19
N VAL A 96 9.10 4.87 3.21
CA VAL A 96 7.81 5.57 3.12
C VAL A 96 6.99 5.23 4.36
N ILE A 97 6.30 6.22 4.94
CA ILE A 97 5.29 6.01 5.98
C ILE A 97 3.97 5.66 5.28
N THR A 98 3.58 4.40 5.40
CA THR A 98 2.43 3.80 4.71
C THR A 98 1.25 3.76 5.65
N ILE A 99 0.15 4.38 5.24
CA ILE A 99 -1.03 4.57 6.06
C ILE A 99 -2.20 3.77 5.49
N GLY A 100 -2.76 2.86 6.30
CA GLY A 100 -4.03 2.21 6.01
C GLY A 100 -5.22 3.01 6.52
N THR A 101 -6.43 2.60 6.14
CA THR A 101 -7.66 3.31 6.53
C THR A 101 -8.42 2.57 7.61
N TYR A 102 -8.66 3.29 8.70
CA TYR A 102 -9.53 2.90 9.78
C TYR A 102 -10.91 3.56 9.62
N ASN A 103 -11.95 2.84 10.01
CA ASN A 103 -13.33 3.30 10.00
C ASN A 103 -13.82 3.51 11.43
N ASP A 104 -13.85 4.76 11.87
CA ASP A 104 -14.31 5.13 13.21
C ASP A 104 -15.80 4.80 13.45
N LYS A 105 -16.62 4.71 12.38
CA LYS A 105 -18.05 4.42 12.51
C LYS A 105 -18.33 2.97 12.87
N THR A 106 -17.50 2.05 12.35
CA THR A 106 -17.62 0.61 12.60
C THR A 106 -16.56 0.10 13.58
N ASP A 107 -15.71 0.99 14.05
CA ASP A 107 -14.61 0.71 14.96
C ASP A 107 -13.71 -0.45 14.46
N SER A 108 -13.43 -0.44 13.16
CA SER A 108 -12.73 -1.51 12.45
C SER A 108 -11.99 -0.99 11.21
N ILE A 109 -11.20 -1.84 10.55
CA ILE A 109 -10.53 -1.46 9.30
C ILE A 109 -11.53 -1.31 8.15
N TRP A 110 -11.32 -0.28 7.33
CA TRP A 110 -12.10 -0.10 6.11
C TRP A 110 -11.83 -1.24 5.13
N ILE A 111 -12.90 -1.81 4.56
CA ILE A 111 -12.81 -2.98 3.68
C ILE A 111 -11.94 -2.76 2.43
N GLY A 112 -11.81 -1.52 1.97
CA GLY A 112 -10.96 -1.16 0.82
C GLY A 112 -9.51 -0.84 1.19
N SER A 113 -9.11 -0.93 2.46
CA SER A 113 -7.73 -0.69 2.86
C SER A 113 -6.84 -1.86 2.44
N SER A 114 -5.82 -1.58 1.63
CA SER A 114 -4.79 -2.55 1.27
C SER A 114 -4.11 -3.14 2.51
N LYS A 115 -3.68 -4.40 2.39
CA LYS A 115 -2.99 -5.16 3.43
C LYS A 115 -1.65 -5.66 2.93
N GLY A 116 -0.68 -5.76 3.84
CA GLY A 116 0.55 -6.50 3.58
C GLY A 116 0.30 -8.01 3.39
N PRO A 117 1.36 -8.83 3.31
CA PRO A 117 2.78 -8.45 3.37
C PRO A 117 3.28 -7.83 2.06
N VAL A 118 4.41 -7.12 2.10
CA VAL A 118 5.10 -6.64 0.89
C VAL A 118 6.30 -7.53 0.55
N LYS A 119 6.98 -8.00 1.60
CA LYS A 119 8.06 -8.99 1.59
C LYS A 119 7.91 -9.84 2.86
N LEU A 120 8.52 -11.02 2.90
CA LEU A 120 8.42 -11.97 4.02
C LEU A 120 8.59 -11.37 5.43
N SER A 121 9.39 -10.30 5.58
CA SER A 121 9.67 -9.67 6.88
C SER A 121 9.12 -8.26 7.06
N LEU A 122 8.52 -7.65 6.03
CA LEU A 122 8.09 -6.25 6.09
C LEU A 122 6.60 -6.11 6.35
N ILE A 123 6.26 -5.56 7.52
CA ILE A 123 4.88 -5.23 7.88
C ILE A 123 4.47 -3.90 7.26
N LYS A 124 3.41 -3.94 6.46
CA LYS A 124 2.69 -2.78 5.94
C LYS A 124 1.18 -2.98 6.11
N PRO A 125 0.38 -1.92 6.36
CA PRO A 125 0.81 -0.52 6.55
C PRO A 125 1.64 -0.33 7.84
N ASP A 126 2.30 0.83 8.01
CA ASP A 126 3.03 1.13 9.25
C ASP A 126 2.03 1.42 10.37
N ILE A 127 1.02 2.25 10.12
CA ILE A 127 -0.12 2.51 11.02
C ILE A 127 -1.40 2.71 10.21
N VAL A 128 -2.52 2.86 10.89
CA VAL A 128 -3.80 3.22 10.26
C VAL A 128 -4.36 4.51 10.85
N ALA A 129 -5.11 5.25 10.05
CA ALA A 129 -5.76 6.48 10.49
C ALA A 129 -7.20 6.55 9.96
N PRO A 130 -8.09 7.34 10.59
CA PRO A 130 -9.43 7.59 10.07
C PRO A 130 -9.41 7.97 8.59
N GLY A 131 -10.37 7.48 7.82
CA GLY A 131 -10.46 7.83 6.41
C GLY A 131 -11.76 7.43 5.75
N VAL A 132 -12.83 7.27 6.53
CA VAL A 132 -14.18 6.94 6.04
C VAL A 132 -15.11 8.10 6.32
N ASP A 133 -15.72 8.63 5.26
CA ASP A 133 -16.66 9.75 5.29
C ASP A 133 -16.12 11.01 5.98
N ILE A 134 -14.84 11.32 5.74
CA ILE A 134 -14.19 12.51 6.27
C ILE A 134 -14.65 13.73 5.47
N ILE A 135 -15.21 14.73 6.16
CA ILE A 135 -15.66 15.98 5.56
C ILE A 135 -14.44 16.87 5.33
N SER A 136 -14.27 17.36 4.10
CA SER A 136 -13.24 18.34 3.77
C SER A 136 -13.72 19.31 2.69
N THR A 137 -12.90 20.29 2.36
CA THR A 137 -13.15 21.26 1.29
C THR A 137 -13.27 20.58 -0.06
N TYR A 138 -14.14 21.11 -0.90
CA TYR A 138 -14.40 20.64 -2.25
C TYR A 138 -14.53 21.82 -3.21
N ILE A 139 -14.61 21.54 -4.51
CA ILE A 139 -14.70 22.56 -5.55
C ILE A 139 -15.89 23.52 -5.31
N ASN A 140 -15.79 24.75 -5.85
CA ASN A 140 -16.83 25.77 -5.75
C ASN A 140 -17.21 26.18 -4.31
N SER A 141 -16.20 26.31 -3.43
CA SER A 141 -16.38 26.72 -2.02
C SER A 141 -17.37 25.83 -1.26
N SER A 142 -17.42 24.55 -1.61
CA SER A 142 -18.31 23.57 -1.00
C SER A 142 -17.54 22.61 -0.09
N TYR A 143 -18.27 21.74 0.59
CA TYR A 143 -17.72 20.65 1.40
C TYR A 143 -18.28 19.33 0.89
N ASN A 144 -17.47 18.28 0.94
CA ASN A 144 -17.89 16.95 0.57
C ASN A 144 -17.20 15.90 1.47
N THR A 145 -17.71 14.68 1.46
CA THR A 145 -17.13 13.54 2.17
C THR A 145 -16.22 12.74 1.25
N SER A 146 -15.06 12.32 1.73
CA SER A 146 -14.13 11.44 1.03
C SER A 146 -13.87 10.15 1.80
N ILE A 147 -13.50 9.10 1.07
CA ILE A 147 -13.13 7.80 1.62
C ILE A 147 -11.85 7.27 0.98
N GLY A 148 -10.98 6.66 1.80
CA GLY A 148 -9.85 5.86 1.34
C GLY A 148 -8.50 6.20 1.98
N THR A 149 -7.47 5.43 1.60
CA THR A 149 -6.13 5.51 2.21
C THR A 149 -5.43 6.84 1.93
N GLY A 150 -5.73 7.49 0.81
CA GLY A 150 -5.24 8.86 0.55
C GLY A 150 -5.79 9.89 1.54
N VAL A 151 -7.02 9.70 2.05
CA VAL A 151 -7.61 10.57 3.09
C VAL A 151 -6.88 10.34 4.40
N SER A 152 -6.70 9.07 4.80
CA SER A 152 -5.95 8.69 6.00
C SER A 152 -4.51 9.21 5.97
N ALA A 153 -3.82 9.07 4.83
CA ALA A 153 -2.50 9.63 4.62
C ALA A 153 -2.49 11.16 4.75
N SER A 154 -3.52 11.87 4.25
CA SER A 154 -3.62 13.33 4.39
C SER A 154 -3.75 13.77 5.86
N ILE A 155 -4.53 13.02 6.65
CA ILE A 155 -4.65 13.27 8.10
C ILE A 155 -3.28 13.11 8.79
N VAL A 156 -2.59 12.00 8.51
CA VAL A 156 -1.27 11.74 9.10
C VAL A 156 -0.25 12.80 8.68
N SER A 157 -0.27 13.27 7.43
CA SER A 157 0.58 14.38 6.97
C SER A 157 0.36 15.66 7.77
N GLY A 158 -0.89 16.01 8.07
CA GLY A 158 -1.20 17.16 8.94
C GLY A 158 -0.74 16.97 10.38
N VAL A 159 -0.91 15.76 10.92
CA VAL A 159 -0.41 15.40 12.25
C VAL A 159 1.12 15.46 12.32
N LEU A 160 1.80 14.96 11.29
CA LEU A 160 3.25 15.06 11.18
C LEU A 160 3.69 16.52 11.17
N ALA A 161 3.02 17.40 10.41
CA ALA A 161 3.37 18.83 10.41
C ALA A 161 3.34 19.46 11.82
N ILE A 162 2.37 19.08 12.66
CA ILE A 162 2.30 19.50 14.07
C ILE A 162 3.46 18.92 14.88
N ILE A 163 3.78 17.64 14.68
CA ILE A 163 4.94 16.99 15.33
C ILE A 163 6.25 17.67 14.93
N PHE A 164 6.41 18.03 13.65
CA PHE A 164 7.55 18.78 13.13
C PHE A 164 7.70 20.13 13.86
N GLU A 165 6.60 20.89 13.98
CA GLU A 165 6.60 22.18 14.68
C GLU A 165 7.00 22.01 16.15
N TYR A 166 6.41 21.04 16.85
CA TYR A 166 6.71 20.74 18.25
C TYR A 166 8.19 20.37 18.48
N ILE A 167 8.76 19.49 17.66
CA ILE A 167 10.16 19.08 17.81
C ILE A 167 11.10 20.27 17.54
N ILE A 168 10.79 21.11 16.56
CA ILE A 168 11.62 22.27 16.21
C ILE A 168 11.55 23.37 17.28
N SER A 169 10.41 23.53 17.98
CA SER A 169 10.25 24.56 19.00
C SER A 169 10.95 24.21 20.31
N GLU A 170 10.96 22.93 20.69
CA GLU A 170 11.48 22.49 22.01
C GLU A 170 12.97 22.16 22.00
N TYR A 171 13.55 21.77 20.85
CA TYR A 171 14.89 21.17 20.82
C TYR A 171 15.84 21.84 19.83
N GLU A 172 16.86 22.51 20.36
CA GLU A 172 17.97 23.03 19.56
C GLU A 172 18.72 21.87 18.88
N PHE A 173 19.05 21.99 17.60
CA PHE A 173 19.63 20.94 16.74
C PHE A 173 18.74 19.76 16.32
N ALA A 174 17.48 19.66 16.78
CA ALA A 174 16.61 18.53 16.42
C ALA A 174 16.17 18.48 14.95
N LYS A 175 16.41 19.55 14.17
CA LYS A 175 16.15 19.57 12.71
C LYS A 175 16.91 18.47 11.97
N GLU A 176 18.08 18.07 12.47
CA GLU A 176 18.90 17.01 11.86
C GLU A 176 18.35 15.60 12.12
N LEU A 177 17.46 15.46 13.12
CA LEU A 177 16.81 14.20 13.49
C LEU A 177 15.47 13.96 12.77
N LEU A 178 14.98 14.95 12.00
CA LEU A 178 13.69 14.90 11.32
C LEU A 178 13.79 14.17 9.98
N SER A 179 14.05 12.86 10.04
CA SER A 179 13.97 11.95 8.89
C SER A 179 12.75 11.03 9.00
N VAL A 180 12.50 10.23 7.95
CA VAL A 180 11.33 9.35 7.90
C VAL A 180 11.34 8.31 9.02
N GLU A 181 12.50 7.74 9.35
CA GLU A 181 12.63 6.64 10.30
C GLU A 181 12.26 7.04 11.75
N PRO A 182 12.79 8.14 12.34
CA PRO A 182 12.40 8.57 13.67
C PRO A 182 10.91 8.94 13.76
N LEU A 183 10.39 9.69 12.78
CA LEU A 183 8.98 10.09 12.75
C LEU A 183 8.05 8.89 12.64
N LYS A 184 8.38 7.93 11.78
CA LYS A 184 7.67 6.65 11.67
C LYS A 184 7.69 5.90 13.00
N THR A 185 8.84 5.83 13.66
CA THR A 185 9.02 5.13 14.94
C THR A 185 8.13 5.74 16.02
N TYR A 186 8.12 7.07 16.16
CA TYR A 186 7.25 7.74 17.13
C TYR A 186 5.76 7.52 16.84
N LEU A 187 5.35 7.59 15.58
CA LEU A 187 3.97 7.27 15.19
C LEU A 187 3.59 5.83 15.56
N MET A 188 4.50 4.87 15.37
CA MET A 188 4.28 3.46 15.72
C MET A 188 4.26 3.21 17.24
N LEU A 189 5.12 3.89 18.01
CA LEU A 189 5.15 3.82 19.48
C LEU A 189 3.88 4.44 20.08
N GLY A 190 3.47 5.60 19.57
CA GLY A 190 2.29 6.32 20.00
C GLY A 190 0.97 5.67 19.57
N ALA A 191 0.97 4.77 18.58
CA ALA A 191 -0.24 4.18 18.02
C ALA A 191 -1.09 3.42 19.06
N THR A 192 -2.39 3.63 19.01
CA THR A 192 -3.36 2.91 19.84
C THR A 192 -3.54 1.49 19.34
N LYS A 193 -3.35 0.52 20.24
CA LYS A 193 -3.51 -0.91 19.99
C LYS A 193 -4.75 -1.41 20.71
N LYS A 194 -5.57 -2.21 20.02
CA LYS A 194 -6.74 -2.84 20.63
C LYS A 194 -6.39 -4.23 21.14
N ASP A 195 -6.78 -4.54 22.37
CA ASP A 195 -6.44 -5.81 23.05
C ASP A 195 -6.90 -7.07 22.29
N ILE A 196 -7.93 -6.93 21.43
CA ILE A 196 -8.47 -8.05 20.63
C ILE A 196 -7.56 -8.46 19.46
N TYR A 197 -6.54 -7.67 19.12
CA TYR A 197 -5.63 -7.95 18.01
C TYR A 197 -4.18 -8.11 18.50
N THR A 198 -3.41 -8.94 17.80
CA THR A 198 -1.96 -9.00 17.96
C THR A 198 -1.31 -7.96 17.05
N TYR A 199 -0.34 -7.22 17.56
CA TYR A 199 0.42 -6.22 16.82
C TYR A 199 1.93 -6.53 16.83
N PRO A 200 2.67 -6.15 15.78
CA PRO A 200 2.14 -5.60 14.54
C PRO A 200 1.43 -6.66 13.69
N ASN A 201 0.53 -6.23 12.80
CA ASN A 201 -0.12 -7.13 11.84
C ASN A 201 -0.29 -6.47 10.47
N ILE A 202 -0.49 -7.27 9.42
CA ILE A 202 -0.57 -6.81 8.02
C ILE A 202 -1.82 -5.96 7.69
N THR A 203 -2.75 -5.81 8.64
CA THR A 203 -4.02 -5.09 8.43
C THR A 203 -4.00 -3.71 9.10
N GLN A 204 -3.47 -3.62 10.32
CA GLN A 204 -3.44 -2.39 11.13
C GLN A 204 -2.03 -1.84 11.35
N GLY A 205 -1.00 -2.52 10.85
CA GLY A 205 0.38 -2.18 11.13
C GLY A 205 0.66 -2.27 12.63
N TYR A 206 1.19 -1.17 13.18
CA TYR A 206 1.48 -1.00 14.60
C TYR A 206 0.31 -0.43 15.41
N GLY A 207 -0.79 -0.02 14.77
CA GLY A 207 -1.98 0.47 15.45
C GLY A 207 -2.62 1.69 14.79
N ILE A 208 -3.55 2.29 15.53
CA ILE A 208 -4.34 3.45 15.10
C ILE A 208 -3.61 4.75 15.51
N LEU A 209 -3.51 5.71 14.60
CA LEU A 209 -2.90 7.02 14.84
C LEU A 209 -3.41 7.66 16.14
N ASN A 210 -2.48 8.08 17.00
CA ASN A 210 -2.79 8.82 18.22
C ASN A 210 -1.74 9.89 18.48
N LEU A 211 -2.05 11.13 18.06
CA LEU A 211 -1.14 12.28 18.20
C LEU A 211 -0.78 12.54 19.66
N LYS A 212 -1.73 12.49 20.58
CA LYS A 212 -1.49 12.77 22.00
C LYS A 212 -0.44 11.83 22.57
N ASN A 213 -0.62 10.53 22.36
CA ASN A 213 0.32 9.53 22.84
C ASN A 213 1.68 9.64 22.12
N THR A 214 1.66 9.92 20.81
CA THR A 214 2.90 10.16 20.04
C THR A 214 3.73 11.32 20.62
N ILE A 215 3.09 12.44 21.00
CA ILE A 215 3.79 13.58 21.63
C ILE A 215 4.36 13.20 23.00
N VAL A 216 3.65 12.39 23.79
CA VAL A 216 4.17 11.89 25.08
C VAL A 216 5.40 11.02 24.87
N GLU A 217 5.37 10.10 23.90
CA GLU A 217 6.53 9.25 23.57
C GLU A 217 7.73 10.06 23.08
N ILE A 218 7.49 11.15 22.34
CA ILE A 218 8.54 12.09 21.93
C ILE A 218 9.12 12.78 23.16
N ALA A 219 8.29 13.39 24.01
CA ALA A 219 8.73 14.13 25.19
C ALA A 219 9.59 13.26 26.14
N ASN A 220 9.19 12.01 26.36
CA ASN A 220 9.90 11.06 27.22
C ASN A 220 11.31 10.68 26.71
N ASN A 221 11.63 10.90 25.43
CA ASN A 221 12.96 10.58 24.89
C ASN A 221 13.99 11.72 25.01
N PHE A 222 13.55 12.92 25.38
CA PHE A 222 14.42 14.08 25.52
C PHE A 222 14.60 14.54 26.99
N GLU A 223 13.98 13.85 27.94
CA GLU A 223 14.31 13.94 29.38
C GLU A 223 15.47 13.01 29.74
#